data_AF-A0AAN8QAZ7-F1
#
_entry.id   AF-A0AAN8QAZ7-F1
#
_cell.length_a   1.000
_cell.length_b   1.000
_cell.length_c   1.000
_cell.angle_alpha   90.00
_cell.angle_beta   90.00
_cell.angle_gamma   90.00
#
_symmetry.space_group_name_H-M   'P 1'
#
loop_
_entity.id
_entity.type
_entity.pdbx_description
1 polymer ?
#
loop_
_entity_poly.entity_id
_entity_poly.type
_entity_poly.pdbx_seq_one_letter_code
_entity_poly.pdbx_strand_id
1 'polypeptide(L)'
;MFDIDNKDKTVGLTCPPAVFLEKDFLLKVSALLSTSGIFVLNLVCRDEELKKELMTRIKTVFTSVYYVNIDDEVNDIVYALNQESDAVCPSDKFIKTVQENVGTLNQFIKRNATKKSEINLLDAMEKLKIG
;
A
#
# COMPACT_ATOMS: atom_id res chain seq x y z
N MET A 1 3.48 9.34 1.97
CA MET A 1 3.81 8.35 0.94
C MET A 1 5.31 8.17 0.92
N PHE A 2 5.79 6.94 1.01
CA PHE A 2 7.20 6.60 0.83
C PHE A 2 7.39 5.86 -0.49
N ASP A 3 8.16 6.50 -1.36
CA ASP A 3 8.69 5.95 -2.60
C ASP A 3 10.18 6.31 -2.61
N ILE A 4 10.96 5.54 -1.85
CA ILE A 4 12.36 5.85 -1.54
C ILE A 4 13.20 4.64 -1.92
N ASP A 5 13.93 4.75 -3.03
CA ASP A 5 14.79 3.68 -3.53
C ASP A 5 16.11 3.58 -2.74
N ASN A 6 16.50 2.35 -2.41
CA ASN A 6 17.83 2.01 -1.92
C ASN A 6 18.70 1.55 -3.09
N LYS A 7 19.76 2.32 -3.38
CA LYS A 7 20.70 1.98 -4.46
C LYS A 7 21.59 0.77 -4.14
N ASP A 8 21.59 0.32 -2.89
CA ASP A 8 22.30 -0.89 -2.47
C ASP A 8 21.45 -2.13 -2.72
N LYS A 9 21.77 -2.84 -3.82
CA LYS A 9 21.08 -4.07 -4.26
C LYS A 9 21.59 -5.34 -3.58
N THR A 10 22.55 -5.23 -2.64
CA THR A 10 23.11 -6.40 -1.95
C THR A 10 22.19 -6.94 -0.86
N VAL A 11 21.24 -6.11 -0.40
CA VAL A 11 20.21 -6.47 0.57
C VAL A 11 18.94 -6.83 -0.21
N GLY A 12 18.26 -7.92 0.14
CA GLY A 12 17.03 -8.37 -0.53
C GLY A 12 15.84 -7.39 -0.49
N LEU A 13 16.04 -6.22 0.12
CA LEU A 13 15.12 -5.09 0.24
C LEU A 13 15.70 -3.88 -0.52
N THR A 14 15.10 -3.56 -1.67
CA THR A 14 15.55 -2.47 -2.54
C THR A 14 14.76 -1.19 -2.29
N CYS A 15 13.51 -1.26 -1.87
CA CYS A 15 12.72 -0.07 -1.54
C CYS A 15 11.72 -0.43 -0.43
N PRO A 16 11.67 0.29 0.69
CA PRO A 16 12.56 1.36 1.13
C PRO A 16 13.86 0.83 1.79
N PRO A 17 14.83 1.69 2.12
CA PRO A 17 15.89 1.32 3.06
C PRO A 17 15.32 0.82 4.40
N ALA A 18 15.96 -0.21 5.00
CA ALA A 18 15.43 -0.92 6.17
C ALA A 18 15.10 -0.03 7.38
N VAL A 19 15.85 1.07 7.57
CA VAL A 19 15.63 2.06 8.65
C VAL A 19 14.22 2.66 8.63
N PHE A 20 13.59 2.80 7.46
CA PHE A 20 12.23 3.32 7.33
C PHE A 20 11.15 2.30 7.73
N LEU A 21 11.53 1.03 7.87
CA LEU A 21 10.66 -0.06 8.31
C LEU A 21 11.00 -0.54 9.73
N GLU A 22 11.90 0.15 10.43
CA GLU A 22 12.10 -0.08 11.85
C GLU A 22 10.85 0.32 12.63
N LYS A 23 10.55 -0.43 13.70
CA LYS A 23 9.32 -0.24 14.47
C LYS A 23 9.18 1.18 15.01
N ASP A 24 10.26 1.74 15.56
CA ASP A 24 10.26 3.10 16.10
C ASP A 24 10.02 4.17 15.04
N PHE A 25 10.51 3.93 13.81
CA PHE A 25 10.24 4.80 12.68
C PHE A 25 8.77 4.74 12.29
N LEU A 26 8.22 3.53 12.13
CA LEU A 26 6.82 3.32 11.79
C LEU A 26 5.86 3.90 12.84
N LEU A 27 6.19 3.81 14.13
CA LEU A 27 5.41 4.43 15.22
C LEU A 27 5.33 5.96 15.07
N LYS A 28 6.44 6.61 14.67
CA LYS A 28 6.44 8.04 14.39
C LYS A 28 5.55 8.37 13.19
N VAL A 29 5.60 7.55 12.13
CA VAL A 29 4.72 7.72 10.96
C VAL A 29 3.25 7.59 11.37
N SER A 30 2.90 6.55 12.14
CA SER A 30 1.53 6.37 12.65
C SER A 30 1.07 7.55 13.49
N ALA A 31 1.93 8.11 14.37
CA ALA A 31 1.61 9.28 15.17
C ALA A 31 1.39 10.57 14.35
N LEU A 32 1.97 10.65 13.15
CA LEU A 32 1.79 11.79 12.23
C LEU A 32 0.55 11.65 11.35
N LEU A 33 -0.05 10.47 11.26
CA LEU A 33 -1.29 10.29 10.50
C LEU A 33 -2.46 10.93 11.25
N SER A 34 -3.27 11.69 10.51
CA SER A 34 -4.61 12.05 10.99
C SER A 34 -5.45 10.81 11.22
N THR A 35 -6.57 10.95 11.94
CA THR A 35 -7.51 9.83 12.18
C THR A 35 -7.88 9.10 10.90
N SER A 36 -8.17 9.79 9.80
CA SER A 36 -8.47 9.20 8.48
C SER A 36 -7.28 9.20 7.51
N GLY A 37 -6.05 9.30 8.04
CA GLY A 37 -4.83 9.35 7.24
C GLY A 37 -4.44 7.97 6.73
N ILE A 38 -3.81 7.95 5.55
CA ILE A 38 -3.30 6.73 4.92
C ILE A 38 -1.80 6.87 4.72
N PHE A 39 -1.03 5.94 5.27
CA PHE A 39 0.37 5.76 4.92
C PHE A 39 0.46 4.82 3.71
N VAL A 40 1.07 5.30 2.63
CA VAL A 40 1.31 4.52 1.40
C VAL A 40 2.79 4.27 1.27
N LEU A 41 3.16 3.01 1.08
CA LEU A 41 4.54 2.52 0.99
C LEU A 41 4.71 1.70 -0.29
N ASN A 42 5.71 2.06 -1.10
CA ASN A 42 6.22 1.20 -2.14
C ASN A 42 7.22 0.20 -1.52
N LEU A 43 6.89 -1.10 -1.51
CA LEU A 43 7.72 -2.16 -0.94
C LEU A 43 8.26 -3.06 -2.04
N VAL A 44 9.58 -3.14 -2.16
CA VAL A 44 10.29 -3.93 -3.15
C VAL A 44 11.24 -4.85 -2.39
N CYS A 45 10.74 -6.04 -2.09
CA CYS A 45 11.45 -7.05 -1.32
C CYS A 45 11.40 -8.39 -2.07
N ARG A 46 12.58 -8.89 -2.48
CA ARG A 46 12.73 -10.16 -3.21
C ARG A 46 12.81 -11.37 -2.28
N ASP A 47 13.10 -11.10 -1.01
CA ASP A 47 13.13 -12.10 0.06
C ASP A 47 11.73 -12.20 0.68
N GLU A 48 11.07 -13.33 0.45
CA GLU A 48 9.71 -13.60 0.93
C GLU A 48 9.63 -13.76 2.45
N GLU A 49 10.69 -14.25 3.10
CA GLU A 49 10.72 -14.37 4.57
C GLU A 49 10.86 -12.99 5.20
N LEU A 50 11.79 -12.17 4.67
CA LEU A 50 11.96 -10.78 5.07
C LEU A 50 10.67 -9.98 4.83
N LYS A 51 10.02 -10.16 3.68
CA LYS A 51 8.75 -9.51 3.35
C LYS A 51 7.67 -9.84 4.38
N LYS A 52 7.52 -11.11 4.76
CA LYS A 52 6.57 -11.54 5.81
C LYS A 52 6.87 -10.92 7.16
N GLU A 53 8.15 -10.84 7.53
CA GLU A 53 8.57 -10.18 8.77
C GLU A 53 8.20 -8.70 8.77
N LEU A 54 8.51 -7.99 7.68
CA LEU A 54 8.21 -6.57 7.51
C LEU A 54 6.71 -6.30 7.55
N MET A 55 5.91 -7.12 6.84
CA MET A 55 4.45 -7.01 6.87
C MET A 55 3.91 -7.24 8.28
N THR A 56 4.41 -8.25 9.00
CA THR A 56 4.03 -8.49 10.41
C THR A 56 4.34 -7.28 11.27
N ARG A 57 5.52 -6.68 11.11
CA ARG A 57 5.93 -5.49 11.85
C ARG A 57 5.03 -4.30 11.57
N ILE A 58 4.69 -4.04 10.31
CA ILE A 58 3.76 -2.97 9.91
C ILE A 58 2.39 -3.17 10.57
N LYS A 59 1.85 -4.40 10.58
CA LYS A 59 0.59 -4.73 11.26
C LYS A 59 0.62 -4.54 12.77
N THR A 60 1.78 -4.61 13.41
CA THR A 60 1.88 -4.31 14.85
C THR A 60 1.76 -2.83 15.17
N VAL A 61 1.89 -1.95 14.17
CA VAL A 61 1.89 -0.49 14.32
C VAL A 61 0.59 0.12 13.80
N PHE A 62 0.06 -0.37 12.69
CA PHE A 62 -1.15 0.15 12.06
C PHE A 62 -2.32 -0.81 12.23
N THR A 63 -3.50 -0.27 12.52
CA THR A 63 -4.73 -1.01 12.78
C THR A 63 -5.22 -1.80 11.56
N SER A 64 -5.08 -1.23 10.37
CA SER A 64 -5.49 -1.86 9.11
C SER A 64 -4.41 -1.71 8.06
N VAL A 65 -4.05 -2.82 7.42
CA VAL A 65 -3.03 -2.89 6.38
C VAL A 65 -3.61 -3.60 5.17
N TYR A 66 -3.42 -3.03 4.00
CA TYR A 66 -3.81 -3.59 2.70
C TYR A 66 -2.61 -3.55 1.77
N TYR A 67 -2.58 -4.40 0.75
CA TYR A 67 -1.54 -4.35 -0.27
C TYR A 67 -2.06 -4.75 -1.65
N VAL A 68 -1.38 -4.26 -2.68
CA VAL A 68 -1.60 -4.63 -4.08
C VAL A 68 -0.28 -5.16 -4.62
N ASN A 69 -0.32 -6.37 -5.18
CA ASN A 69 0.79 -6.87 -6.00
C ASN A 69 0.63 -6.31 -7.41
N ILE A 70 1.67 -5.66 -7.93
CA ILE A 70 1.70 -5.21 -9.33
C ILE A 70 2.25 -6.35 -10.18
N ASP A 71 1.49 -6.81 -11.18
CA ASP A 71 1.93 -7.89 -12.06
C ASP A 71 3.18 -7.46 -12.84
N ASP A 72 4.06 -8.42 -13.11
CA ASP A 72 5.33 -8.23 -13.82
C ASP A 72 6.34 -7.29 -13.13
N GLU A 73 6.01 -6.78 -11.94
CA GLU A 73 6.91 -6.02 -11.06
C GLU A 73 7.12 -6.73 -9.71
N VAL A 74 8.25 -6.45 -9.05
CA VAL A 74 8.56 -6.98 -7.70
C VAL A 74 8.00 -6.08 -6.59
N ASN A 75 7.13 -5.15 -6.95
CA ASN A 75 6.68 -4.05 -6.12
C ASN A 75 5.30 -4.37 -5.52
N ASP A 76 5.21 -4.32 -4.20
CA ASP A 76 3.95 -4.31 -3.47
C ASP A 76 3.65 -2.89 -3.01
N ILE A 77 2.47 -2.37 -3.35
CA ILE A 77 2.01 -1.12 -2.78
C ILE A 77 1.24 -1.43 -1.51
N VAL A 78 1.79 -1.01 -0.37
CA VAL A 78 1.20 -1.21 0.96
C VAL A 78 0.47 0.06 1.39
N TYR A 79 -0.76 -0.12 1.88
CA TYR A 79 -1.61 0.92 2.45
C TYR A 79 -1.83 0.62 3.93
N ALA A 80 -1.43 1.51 4.82
CA ALA A 80 -1.54 1.33 6.26
C ALA A 80 -2.32 2.49 6.90
N LEU A 81 -3.29 2.17 7.75
CA LEU A 81 -4.24 3.11 8.34
C LEU A 81 -4.35 2.87 9.85
N ASN A 82 -4.60 3.95 10.60
CA ASN A 82 -4.88 3.87 12.04
C ASN A 82 -6.37 3.62 12.34
N GLN A 83 -7.25 3.73 11.35
CA GLN A 83 -8.68 3.45 11.52
C GLN A 83 -8.94 1.96 11.60
N GLU A 84 -9.85 1.57 12.48
CA GLU A 84 -10.43 0.23 12.46
C GLU A 84 -11.30 0.06 11.22
N SER A 85 -11.08 -1.00 10.45
CA SER A 85 -12.12 -1.51 9.57
C SER A 85 -13.19 -2.13 10.46
N ASP A 86 -14.44 -1.68 10.39
CA ASP A 86 -15.57 -2.17 11.20
C ASP A 86 -15.48 -3.70 11.42
N ALA A 87 -15.18 -4.10 12.66
CA ALA A 87 -14.84 -5.48 13.05
C ALA A 87 -15.96 -6.52 12.83
N VAL A 88 -17.13 -6.10 12.32
CA VAL A 88 -18.33 -6.92 12.13
C VAL A 88 -18.51 -7.35 10.67
N CYS A 89 -17.83 -6.73 9.71
CA CYS A 89 -17.75 -7.18 8.32
C CYS A 89 -16.34 -6.88 7.79
N PRO A 90 -15.38 -7.81 7.95
CA PRO A 90 -13.99 -7.52 7.68
C PRO A 90 -13.81 -7.36 6.16
N SER A 91 -12.98 -6.39 5.78
CA SER A 91 -12.35 -6.22 4.47
C SER A 91 -13.19 -5.96 3.22
N ASP A 92 -14.29 -6.67 2.99
CA ASP A 92 -14.98 -6.65 1.69
C ASP A 92 -15.69 -5.32 1.44
N LYS A 93 -16.24 -4.69 2.48
CA LYS A 93 -16.87 -3.37 2.37
C LYS A 93 -15.85 -2.29 2.00
N PHE A 94 -14.67 -2.30 2.63
CA PHE A 94 -13.61 -1.35 2.32
C PHE A 94 -13.06 -1.58 0.92
N ILE A 95 -12.75 -2.82 0.55
CA ILE A 95 -12.30 -3.16 -0.81
C ILE A 95 -13.34 -2.75 -1.84
N LYS A 96 -14.62 -3.02 -1.60
CA LYS A 96 -15.71 -2.61 -2.48
C LYS A 96 -15.81 -1.08 -2.60
N THR A 97 -15.72 -0.35 -1.49
CA THR A 97 -15.69 1.12 -1.52
C THR A 97 -14.47 1.65 -2.29
N VAL A 98 -13.30 1.03 -2.13
CA VAL A 98 -12.11 1.37 -2.93
C VAL A 98 -12.36 1.11 -4.41
N GLN A 99 -12.91 -0.06 -4.78
CA GLN A 99 -13.27 -0.37 -6.17
C GLN A 99 -14.26 0.63 -6.77
N GLU A 100 -15.29 1.03 -6.02
CA GLU A 100 -16.27 2.04 -6.43
C GLU A 100 -15.62 3.43 -6.63
N ASN A 101 -14.76 3.84 -5.69
CA ASN A 101 -14.03 5.11 -5.76
C ASN A 101 -13.06 5.13 -6.95
N VAL A 102 -12.35 4.03 -7.19
CA VAL A 102 -11.46 3.84 -8.34
C VAL A 102 -12.23 3.88 -9.64
N GLY A 103 -13.42 3.26 -9.69
CA GLY A 103 -14.31 3.34 -10.84
C GLY A 103 -14.69 4.78 -11.17
N THR A 104 -15.05 5.56 -10.16
CA THR A 104 -15.37 6.98 -10.29
C THR A 104 -14.16 7.79 -10.78
N LEU A 105 -12.98 7.54 -10.20
CA LEU A 105 -11.73 8.21 -10.59
C LEU A 105 -11.32 7.87 -12.03
N ASN A 106 -11.41 6.60 -12.42
CA ASN A 106 -11.09 6.14 -13.77
C ASN A 106 -12.03 6.78 -14.81
N GLN A 107 -13.33 6.91 -14.49
CA GLN A 107 -14.28 7.64 -15.35
C GLN A 107 -13.93 9.13 -15.46
N PHE A 108 -13.53 9.76 -14.35
CA PHE A 108 -13.11 11.16 -14.34
C PHE A 108 -11.87 11.38 -15.19
N ILE A 109 -10.86 10.52 -15.07
CA ILE A 109 -9.62 10.59 -15.86
C ILE A 109 -9.94 10.37 -17.34
N LYS A 110 -10.73 9.35 -17.70
CA LYS A 110 -11.13 9.10 -19.11
C LYS A 110 -11.86 10.28 -19.74
N ARG A 111 -12.66 11.02 -18.95
CA ARG A 111 -13.40 12.21 -19.43
C ARG A 111 -12.51 13.45 -19.56
N ASN A 112 -11.50 13.61 -18.72
CA ASN A 112 -10.73 14.86 -18.61
C ASN A 112 -9.28 14.75 -19.10
N ALA A 113 -8.77 13.55 -19.39
CA ALA A 113 -7.41 13.35 -19.87
C ALA A 113 -7.30 13.74 -21.35
N THR A 114 -6.43 14.71 -21.64
CA THR A 114 -6.09 15.17 -23.00
C THR A 114 -5.20 14.20 -23.77
N LYS A 115 -4.64 13.18 -23.10
CA LYS A 115 -3.94 12.05 -23.72
C LYS A 115 -4.60 10.74 -23.27
N LYS A 116 -4.73 9.79 -24.20
CA LYS A 116 -5.15 8.41 -23.89
C LYS A 116 -4.13 7.81 -22.92
N SER A 117 -4.46 7.75 -21.63
CA SER A 117 -3.69 6.99 -20.66
C SER A 117 -3.99 5.51 -20.87
N GLU A 118 -2.97 4.71 -21.15
CA GLU A 118 -3.09 3.25 -21.29
C GLU A 118 -3.39 2.53 -19.97
N ILE A 119 -3.32 3.24 -18.84
CA ILE A 119 -3.48 2.67 -17.50
C ILE A 119 -4.96 2.61 -17.13
N ASN A 120 -5.49 1.40 -16.96
CA ASN A 120 -6.80 1.16 -16.37
C ASN A 120 -6.66 0.94 -14.86
N LEU A 121 -7.07 1.93 -14.07
CA LEU A 121 -6.92 1.89 -12.60
C LEU A 121 -7.77 0.80 -11.93
N LEU A 122 -8.86 0.37 -12.57
CA LEU A 122 -9.71 -0.71 -12.04
C LEU A 122 -8.92 -2.01 -11.98
N ASP A 123 -8.23 -2.35 -13.07
CA ASP A 123 -7.46 -3.59 -13.17
C ASP A 123 -6.30 -3.59 -12.16
N ALA A 124 -5.71 -2.43 -11.89
CA ALA A 124 -4.67 -2.27 -10.87
C ALA A 124 -5.19 -2.49 -9.44
N MET A 125 -6.43 -2.05 -9.13
CA MET A 125 -7.00 -2.14 -7.78
C MET A 125 -7.85 -3.39 -7.55
N GLU A 126 -8.13 -4.19 -8.58
CA GLU A 126 -8.81 -5.49 -8.46
C GLU A 126 -8.04 -6.47 -7.56
N LYS A 127 -6.72 -6.32 -7.50
CA LYS A 127 -5.82 -7.17 -6.70
C LYS A 127 -5.55 -6.65 -5.30
N LEU A 128 -6.30 -5.65 -4.85
CA LEU A 128 -6.21 -5.15 -3.48
C LEU A 128 -6.59 -6.28 -2.50
N LYS A 129 -5.64 -6.64 -1.66
CA LYS A 129 -5.76 -7.69 -0.65
C LYS A 129 -5.58 -7.08 0.73
N ILE A 130 -6.12 -7.77 1.72
CA ILE A 130 -5.86 -7.47 3.13
C ILE A 130 -4.49 -8.02 3.46
N GLY A 131 -3.69 -7.17 4.10
CA GLY A 131 -2.35 -7.48 4.57
C GLY A 131 -2.33 -8.63 5.53
#